data_AF-A0A250E9D9-F1
#
_entry.id   AF-A0A250E9D9-F1
#
_cell.length_a   1.000
_cell.length_b   1.000
_cell.length_c   1.000
_cell.angle_alpha   90.00
_cell.angle_beta   90.00
_cell.angle_gamma   90.00
#
_symmetry.space_group_name_H-M   'P 1'
#
loop_
_entity.id
_entity.type
_entity.pdbx_description
1 polymer ?
#
loop_
_entity_poly.entity_id
_entity_poly.type
_entity_poly.pdbx_seq_one_letter_code
_entity_poly.pdbx_strand_id
1 'polypeptide(L)'
;MITEHLGRNLPKEYLDFITSYEKQDFWLTMYPNTENQFSEEVEIWTESQLLSNTYDKNNANYQWLSKSELDFSMIDFREDVCYITPEEVESGFVIGSLNEGLLFINLHNGSVWTWYSDMFCEKHADNFTKFQKLLTNQPIDNE
;
A
#
# COMPACT_ATOMS: atom_id res chain seq x y z
N MET A 1 -18.52 -2.64 -1.77
CA MET A 1 -17.39 -2.17 -0.97
C MET A 1 -16.79 -3.33 -0.21
N ILE A 2 -15.50 -3.59 -0.42
CA ILE A 2 -14.76 -4.52 0.42
C ILE A 2 -14.62 -3.87 1.79
N THR A 3 -15.01 -4.56 2.84
CA THR A 3 -14.85 -4.09 4.22
C THR A 3 -13.98 -5.03 5.06
N GLU A 4 -13.64 -6.20 4.51
CA GLU A 4 -12.91 -7.26 5.17
C GLU A 4 -12.01 -7.97 4.15
N HIS A 5 -10.81 -8.38 4.59
CA HIS A 5 -9.85 -9.16 3.82
C HIS A 5 -9.16 -10.16 4.74
N LEU A 6 -9.08 -11.43 4.32
CA LEU A 6 -8.47 -12.52 5.10
C LEU A 6 -8.94 -12.62 6.56
N GLY A 7 -10.25 -12.42 6.80
CA GLY A 7 -10.83 -12.49 8.14
C GLY A 7 -10.64 -11.23 9.00
N ARG A 8 -10.10 -10.14 8.43
CA ARG A 8 -9.77 -8.90 9.14
C ARG A 8 -10.44 -7.70 8.49
N ASN A 9 -10.98 -6.81 9.31
CA ASN A 9 -11.64 -5.61 8.82
C ASN A 9 -10.63 -4.60 8.27
N LEU A 10 -10.98 -3.94 7.18
CA LEU A 10 -10.25 -2.77 6.70
C LEU A 10 -10.46 -1.58 7.67
N PRO A 11 -9.45 -0.70 7.83
CA PRO A 11 -9.61 0.48 8.66
C PRO A 11 -10.77 1.36 8.17
N LYS A 12 -11.62 1.81 9.09
CA LYS A 12 -12.79 2.62 8.76
C LYS A 12 -12.38 3.92 8.06
N GLU A 13 -11.29 4.53 8.51
CA GLU A 13 -10.78 5.79 7.96
C GLU A 13 -10.34 5.64 6.51
N TYR A 14 -9.82 4.47 6.12
CA TYR A 14 -9.54 4.15 4.74
C TYR A 14 -10.82 4.02 3.91
N LEU A 15 -11.82 3.30 4.42
CA LEU A 15 -13.11 3.13 3.75
C LEU A 15 -13.82 4.47 3.54
N ASP A 16 -13.87 5.30 4.58
CA ASP A 16 -14.46 6.64 4.51
C ASP A 16 -13.72 7.51 3.47
N PHE A 17 -12.38 7.41 3.42
CA PHE A 17 -11.55 8.13 2.46
C PHE A 17 -11.86 7.75 1.01
N ILE A 18 -11.81 6.46 0.66
CA ILE A 18 -12.05 6.01 -0.71
C ILE A 18 -13.50 6.24 -1.16
N THR A 19 -14.46 6.23 -0.23
CA THR A 19 -15.87 6.50 -0.54
C THR A 19 -16.13 7.97 -0.81
N SER A 20 -15.37 8.85 -0.15
CA SER A 20 -15.48 10.31 -0.33
C SER A 20 -14.80 10.83 -1.60
N TYR A 21 -13.96 10.01 -2.23
CA TYR A 21 -13.23 10.38 -3.45
C TYR A 21 -14.03 10.02 -4.70
N GLU A 22 -14.64 11.02 -5.35
CA GLU A 22 -15.50 10.84 -6.53
C GLU A 22 -14.75 10.58 -7.86
N LYS A 23 -13.40 10.64 -7.88
CA LYS A 23 -12.61 10.54 -9.12
C LYS A 23 -12.22 9.09 -9.43
N GLN A 24 -12.40 8.69 -10.70
CA GLN A 24 -12.24 7.32 -11.22
C GLN A 24 -10.81 6.76 -11.13
N ASP A 25 -9.81 7.63 -11.10
CA ASP A 25 -8.41 7.35 -10.77
C ASP A 25 -7.87 8.62 -10.10
N PHE A 26 -7.17 8.53 -8.97
CA PHE A 26 -6.55 9.72 -8.37
C PHE A 26 -5.12 9.47 -7.94
N TRP A 27 -4.24 10.18 -8.65
CA TRP A 27 -2.85 10.39 -8.30
C TRP A 27 -2.81 11.53 -7.28
N LEU A 28 -2.23 11.24 -6.12
CA LEU A 28 -1.93 12.19 -5.07
C LEU A 28 -0.43 12.39 -5.03
N THR A 29 -0.01 13.47 -4.40
CA THR A 29 1.39 13.65 -4.05
C THR A 29 1.54 13.41 -2.56
N MET A 30 2.47 12.53 -2.19
CA MET A 30 2.92 12.35 -0.83
C MET A 30 4.07 13.32 -0.55
N TYR A 31 3.95 14.09 0.52
CA TYR A 31 5.02 14.90 1.09
C TYR A 31 5.44 14.28 2.41
N PRO A 32 6.54 13.49 2.41
CA PRO A 32 7.06 12.93 3.64
C PRO A 32 7.55 14.09 4.52
N ASN A 33 7.11 14.16 5.77
CA ASN A 33 7.47 15.25 6.69
C ASN A 33 8.89 15.07 7.27
N THR A 34 9.88 14.75 6.43
CA THR A 34 11.28 14.54 6.82
C THR A 34 12.21 15.31 5.89
N GLU A 35 13.30 15.87 6.44
CA GLU A 35 14.24 16.74 5.70
C GLU A 35 14.99 16.03 4.56
N ASN A 36 14.93 14.70 4.48
CA ASN A 36 15.74 13.88 3.56
C ASN A 36 14.90 13.02 2.60
N GLN A 37 13.60 13.25 2.50
CA GLN A 37 12.73 12.54 1.58
C GLN A 37 12.08 13.51 0.60
N PHE A 38 12.07 13.12 -0.68
CA PHE A 38 11.44 13.90 -1.74
C PHE A 38 9.94 13.63 -1.76
N SER A 39 9.17 14.55 -2.36
CA SER A 39 7.77 14.30 -2.66
C SER A 39 7.64 13.21 -3.72
N GLU A 40 6.66 12.33 -3.56
CA GLU A 40 6.44 11.18 -4.45
C GLU A 40 4.99 11.14 -4.94
N GLU A 41 4.78 10.73 -6.19
CA GLU A 41 3.43 10.45 -6.68
C GLU A 41 2.94 9.14 -6.10
N VAL A 42 1.70 9.18 -5.59
CA VAL A 42 1.01 8.06 -4.98
C VAL A 42 -0.29 7.85 -5.72
N GLU A 43 -0.44 6.68 -6.33
CA GLU A 43 -1.70 6.24 -6.89
C GLU A 43 -2.50 5.55 -5.78
N ILE A 44 -3.71 6.03 -5.50
CA ILE A 44 -4.66 5.30 -4.65
C ILE A 44 -5.75 4.72 -5.53
N TRP A 45 -5.96 3.41 -5.43
CA TRP A 45 -6.92 2.69 -6.24
C TRP A 45 -8.34 2.91 -5.75
N THR A 46 -9.25 3.09 -6.70
CA THR A 46 -10.69 3.20 -6.45
C THR A 46 -11.29 1.86 -6.03
N GLU A 47 -12.50 1.88 -5.45
CA GLU A 47 -13.22 0.67 -5.03
C GLU A 47 -13.28 -0.42 -6.13
N SER A 48 -13.50 -0.01 -7.38
CA SER A 48 -13.53 -0.92 -8.53
C SER A 48 -12.17 -1.54 -8.86
N GLN A 49 -11.07 -0.83 -8.60
CA GLN A 49 -9.69 -1.28 -8.85
C GLN A 49 -9.15 -2.14 -7.70
N LEU A 50 -9.63 -1.92 -6.47
CA LEU A 50 -9.25 -2.75 -5.31
C LEU A 50 -9.63 -4.21 -5.51
N LEU A 51 -10.80 -4.50 -6.09
CA LEU A 51 -11.26 -5.88 -6.36
C LEU A 51 -10.53 -6.55 -7.53
N SER A 52 -9.96 -5.79 -8.47
CA SER A 52 -9.15 -6.37 -9.55
C SER A 52 -7.74 -6.73 -9.09
N ASN A 53 -7.20 -6.02 -8.10
CA ASN A 53 -5.80 -6.14 -7.68
C ASN A 53 -5.63 -6.68 -6.24
N THR A 54 -6.69 -7.19 -5.61
CA THR A 54 -6.62 -7.77 -4.26
C THR A 54 -6.05 -9.19 -4.25
N TYR A 55 -5.28 -9.48 -3.21
CA TYR A 55 -4.64 -10.76 -2.92
C TYR A 55 -5.65 -11.81 -2.46
N ASP A 56 -6.54 -12.25 -3.34
CA ASP A 56 -7.30 -13.49 -3.16
C ASP A 56 -6.53 -14.62 -3.87
N LYS A 57 -6.34 -15.76 -3.21
CA LYS A 57 -5.84 -17.00 -3.83
C LYS A 57 -6.61 -17.42 -5.09
N ASN A 58 -7.84 -16.92 -5.25
CA ASN A 58 -8.69 -17.14 -6.41
C ASN A 58 -8.58 -16.04 -7.50
N ASN A 59 -7.78 -14.99 -7.28
CA ASN A 59 -7.56 -13.90 -8.24
C ASN A 59 -6.39 -14.23 -9.19
N ALA A 60 -6.52 -13.84 -10.47
CA ALA A 60 -5.51 -14.03 -11.50
C ALA A 60 -4.20 -13.29 -11.22
N ASN A 61 -4.25 -12.14 -10.53
CA ASN A 61 -3.04 -11.39 -10.16
C ASN A 61 -2.24 -12.10 -9.05
N TYR A 62 -2.92 -12.80 -8.14
CA TYR A 62 -2.26 -13.69 -7.17
C TYR A 62 -1.55 -14.86 -7.88
N GLN A 63 -2.11 -15.37 -8.98
CA GLN A 63 -1.43 -16.37 -9.79
C GLN A 63 -0.13 -15.83 -10.42
N TRP A 64 -0.07 -14.57 -10.84
CA TRP A 64 1.15 -13.94 -11.36
C TRP A 64 2.24 -13.81 -10.29
N LEU A 65 1.88 -13.30 -9.11
CA LEU A 65 2.78 -13.24 -7.96
C LEU A 65 3.27 -14.64 -7.54
N SER A 66 2.37 -15.62 -7.48
CA SER A 66 2.67 -17.01 -7.07
C SER A 66 3.57 -17.79 -8.04
N LYS A 67 3.70 -17.36 -9.30
CA LYS A 67 4.40 -18.13 -10.35
C LYS A 67 5.77 -17.59 -10.75
N SER A 68 6.09 -16.33 -10.43
CA SER A 68 7.36 -15.73 -10.86
C SER A 68 7.99 -14.75 -9.87
N GLU A 69 7.24 -14.16 -8.93
CA GLU A 69 7.74 -13.08 -8.06
C GLU A 69 7.81 -13.46 -6.57
N LEU A 70 7.06 -14.50 -6.16
CA LEU A 70 7.10 -15.11 -4.83
C LEU A 70 7.75 -16.49 -4.83
N ASP A 71 8.63 -16.78 -5.79
CA ASP A 71 9.59 -17.86 -5.57
C ASP A 71 10.53 -17.34 -4.46
N PHE A 72 10.12 -17.57 -3.21
CA PHE A 72 10.76 -17.16 -1.96
C PHE A 72 12.21 -17.66 -1.96
N SER A 73 13.11 -16.99 -2.69
CA SER A 73 14.47 -16.82 -2.22
C SER A 73 14.32 -15.99 -0.97
N MET A 74 14.25 -16.69 0.18
CA MET A 74 14.23 -16.17 1.54
C MET A 74 14.35 -14.65 1.54
N ILE A 75 13.21 -13.95 1.68
CA ILE A 75 13.20 -12.51 1.89
C ILE A 75 14.29 -12.27 2.94
N ASP A 76 15.38 -11.63 2.52
CA ASP A 76 16.49 -11.33 3.40
C ASP A 76 16.01 -10.13 4.19
N PHE A 77 15.12 -10.40 5.16
CA PHE A 77 14.55 -9.44 6.09
C PHE A 77 15.74 -8.88 6.87
N ARG A 78 16.31 -7.83 6.32
CA ARG A 78 17.28 -7.00 6.99
C ARG A 78 16.55 -6.33 8.14
N GLU A 79 16.50 -6.99 9.29
CA GLU A 79 15.87 -6.48 10.52
C GLU A 79 16.41 -5.10 10.92
N ASP A 80 17.60 -4.73 10.44
CA ASP A 80 18.22 -3.41 10.58
C ASP A 80 17.58 -2.32 9.70
N VAL A 81 16.80 -2.70 8.69
CA VAL A 81 16.21 -1.82 7.67
C VAL A 81 14.69 -1.97 7.59
N CYS A 82 14.15 -3.17 7.82
CA CYS A 82 12.75 -3.50 7.60
C CYS A 82 12.16 -4.29 8.78
N TYR A 83 11.23 -3.68 9.52
CA TYR A 83 10.63 -4.24 10.74
C TYR A 83 9.24 -4.85 10.48
N ILE A 84 9.03 -5.52 9.34
CA ILE A 84 7.77 -6.19 9.02
C ILE A 84 8.02 -7.68 8.77
N THR A 85 7.14 -8.52 9.28
CA THR A 85 7.24 -9.98 9.12
C THR A 85 6.61 -10.45 7.79
N PRO A 86 6.98 -11.63 7.25
CA PRO A 86 6.33 -12.15 6.05
C PRO A 86 4.83 -12.36 6.23
N GLU A 87 4.37 -12.80 7.42
CA GLU A 87 2.95 -12.91 7.74
C GLU A 87 2.22 -11.56 7.62
N GLU A 88 2.83 -10.48 8.11
CA GLU A 88 2.25 -9.14 8.03
C GLU A 88 2.16 -8.65 6.57
N VAL A 89 3.15 -8.97 5.72
CA VAL A 89 3.10 -8.68 4.28
C VAL A 89 2.01 -9.50 3.58
N GLU A 90 1.92 -10.80 3.86
CA GLU A 90 0.90 -11.70 3.29
C GLU A 90 -0.53 -11.31 3.70
N SER A 91 -0.68 -10.69 4.88
CA SER A 91 -1.95 -10.16 5.36
C SER A 91 -2.27 -8.74 4.87
N GLY A 92 -1.33 -8.13 4.13
CA GLY A 92 -1.41 -6.76 3.64
C GLY A 92 -2.55 -6.59 2.64
N PHE A 93 -3.30 -5.51 2.78
CA PHE A 93 -4.30 -5.11 1.79
C PHE A 93 -3.72 -4.02 0.91
N VAL A 94 -3.41 -4.34 -0.35
CA VAL A 94 -2.89 -3.35 -1.31
C VAL A 94 -3.99 -2.36 -1.69
N ILE A 95 -3.65 -1.09 -1.56
CA ILE A 95 -4.54 0.06 -1.75
C ILE A 95 -4.12 0.96 -2.90
N GLY A 96 -2.96 0.70 -3.52
CA GLY A 96 -2.38 1.60 -4.50
C GLY A 96 -0.94 1.28 -4.87
N SER A 97 -0.28 2.25 -5.50
CA SER A 97 1.14 2.20 -5.85
C SER A 97 1.87 3.48 -5.44
N LEU A 98 3.16 3.36 -5.15
CA LEU A 98 4.05 4.45 -4.77
C LEU A 98 5.45 4.15 -5.27
N ASN A 99 5.98 5.02 -6.14
CA ASN A 99 7.32 4.88 -6.74
C ASN A 99 7.60 3.45 -7.26
N GLU A 100 6.69 2.94 -8.10
CA GLU A 100 6.70 1.57 -8.65
C GLU A 100 6.53 0.42 -7.63
N GLY A 101 6.46 0.73 -6.34
CA GLY A 101 6.14 -0.22 -5.27
C GLY A 101 4.64 -0.36 -5.03
N LEU A 102 4.24 -1.45 -4.37
CA LEU A 102 2.88 -1.72 -3.96
C LEU A 102 2.60 -1.12 -2.58
N LEU A 103 1.65 -0.18 -2.52
CA LEU A 103 1.24 0.46 -1.28
C LEU A 103 0.15 -0.39 -0.61
N PHE A 104 0.35 -0.76 0.66
CA PHE A 104 -0.58 -1.61 1.39
C PHE A 104 -0.81 -1.19 2.84
N ILE A 105 -1.95 -1.63 3.38
CA ILE A 105 -2.29 -1.54 4.79
C ILE A 105 -2.01 -2.90 5.43
N ASN A 106 -1.13 -2.93 6.44
CA ASN A 106 -0.96 -4.09 7.30
C ASN A 106 -2.20 -4.26 8.19
N LEU A 107 -2.96 -5.34 7.98
CA LEU A 107 -4.23 -5.56 8.69
C LEU A 107 -4.07 -6.05 10.13
N HIS A 108 -2.85 -6.34 10.61
CA HIS A 108 -2.60 -6.68 12.02
C HIS A 108 -2.65 -5.45 12.92
N ASN A 109 -2.16 -4.30 12.44
CA ASN A 109 -1.98 -3.10 13.25
C ASN A 109 -2.43 -1.80 12.57
N GLY A 110 -2.84 -1.85 11.30
CA GLY A 110 -3.33 -0.72 10.52
C GLY A 110 -2.24 0.17 9.91
N SER A 111 -0.96 -0.16 10.08
CA SER A 111 0.15 0.62 9.52
C SER A 111 0.20 0.56 7.99
N VAL A 112 0.76 1.60 7.38
CA VAL A 112 0.83 1.76 5.92
C VAL A 112 2.27 1.63 5.45
N TRP A 113 2.48 0.80 4.44
CA TRP A 113 3.78 0.42 3.92
C TRP A 113 3.80 0.38 2.40
N THR A 114 4.98 0.57 1.81
CA THR A 114 5.24 0.22 0.41
C THR A 114 6.15 -1.00 0.36
N TRP A 115 5.84 -1.95 -0.51
CA TRP A 115 6.71 -3.07 -0.86
C TRP A 115 7.23 -2.89 -2.28
N TYR A 116 8.56 -2.83 -2.42
CA TYR A 116 9.25 -2.65 -3.69
C TYR A 116 9.71 -3.99 -4.27
N SER A 117 9.93 -4.02 -5.59
CA SER A 117 10.32 -5.23 -6.33
C SER A 117 11.69 -5.80 -5.94
N ASP A 118 12.55 -4.99 -5.32
CA ASP A 118 13.85 -5.39 -4.76
C ASP A 118 13.74 -5.97 -3.33
N MET A 119 12.52 -6.27 -2.86
CA MET A 119 12.20 -6.78 -1.53
C MET A 119 12.42 -5.79 -0.39
N PHE A 120 12.71 -4.52 -0.67
CA PHE A 120 12.67 -3.47 0.35
C PHE A 120 11.20 -3.17 0.73
N CYS A 121 10.94 -3.02 2.04
CA CYS A 121 9.67 -2.43 2.48
C CYS A 121 9.94 -1.19 3.34
N GLU A 122 9.14 -0.17 3.11
CA GLU A 122 9.22 1.11 3.80
C GLU A 122 7.91 1.38 4.52
N LYS A 123 8.00 1.80 5.79
CA LYS A 123 6.85 2.21 6.57
C LYS A 123 6.61 3.70 6.40
N HIS A 124 5.41 4.06 5.94
CA HIS A 124 5.01 5.47 5.76
C HIS A 124 4.24 6.02 6.95
N ALA A 125 3.46 5.18 7.65
CA ALA A 125 2.66 5.63 8.79
C ALA A 125 2.25 4.50 9.74
N ASP A 126 1.98 4.84 11.00
CA ASP A 126 1.40 3.89 11.97
C ASP A 126 -0.08 3.57 11.71
N ASN A 127 -0.77 4.41 10.94
CA ASN A 127 -2.17 4.19 10.55
C ASN A 127 -2.53 5.04 9.33
N PHE A 128 -3.66 4.69 8.70
CA PHE A 128 -4.14 5.39 7.51
C PHE A 128 -4.40 6.88 7.74
N THR A 129 -4.92 7.28 8.90
CA THR A 129 -5.15 8.70 9.23
C THR A 129 -3.86 9.53 9.24
N LYS A 130 -2.77 8.95 9.74
CA LYS A 130 -1.44 9.60 9.70
C LYS A 130 -0.92 9.66 8.26
N PHE A 131 -1.08 8.58 7.49
CA PHE A 131 -0.70 8.54 6.08
C PHE A 131 -1.44 9.59 5.26
N GLN A 132 -2.75 9.71 5.44
CA GLN A 132 -3.59 10.68 4.73
C GLN A 132 -3.11 12.13 4.92
N LYS A 133 -2.50 12.46 6.05
CA LYS A 133 -1.95 13.81 6.29
C LYS A 133 -0.70 14.11 5.46
N LEU A 134 -0.06 13.10 4.90
CA LEU A 134 1.06 13.25 3.97
C LEU A 134 0.58 13.49 2.54
N LEU A 135 -0.69 13.22 2.24
CA LEU A 135 -1.23 13.26 0.89
C LEU A 135 -1.85 14.62 0.57
N THR A 136 -1.59 15.11 -0.64
CA THR A 136 -2.22 16.30 -1.20
C THR A 136 -2.59 16.09 -2.67
N ASN A 137 -3.50 16.91 -3.16
CA ASN A 137 -3.86 16.99 -4.58
C ASN A 137 -2.94 17.92 -5.39
N GLN A 138 -1.97 18.55 -4.74
CA GLN A 138 -1.00 19.41 -5.42
C GLN A 138 0.01 18.53 -6.19
N PRO A 139 0.33 18.85 -7.45
CA PRO A 139 1.36 18.12 -8.19
C PRO A 139 2.72 18.34 -7.53
N ILE A 140 3.67 17.44 -7.80
CA ILE A 140 5.10 17.71 -7.52
C ILE A 140 5.48 18.93 -8.38
N ASP A 141 5.89 20.03 -7.74
CA ASP A 141 6.36 21.20 -8.46
C ASP A 141 7.59 20.80 -9.29
N ASN A 142 7.42 20.73 -10.60
CA ASN A 142 8.52 20.61 -11.54
C ASN A 142 9.22 21.98 -11.61
N GLU A 143 10.22 22.21 -10.77
CA GLU A 143 11.26 23.22 -11.05
C GLU A 143 12.24 22.73 -12.12
#